data_AF-A0A090VG25-F1
#
_entry.id   AF-A0A090VG25-F1
#
_cell.length_a   1.000
_cell.length_b   1.000
_cell.length_c   1.000
_cell.angle_alpha   90.00
_cell.angle_beta   90.00
_cell.angle_gamma   90.00
#
_symmetry.space_group_name_H-M   'P 1'
#
loop_
_entity.id
_entity.type
_entity.pdbx_description
1 polymer ?
#
loop_
_entity_poly.entity_id
_entity_poly.type
_entity_poly.pdbx_seq_one_letter_code
_entity_poly.pdbx_strand_id
1 'polypeptide(L)'
;MTNPSKITEGGVEFSIGTFNGTSVNYNFKKILVYLNAKGKLLFGKHFKIYEEDHEVILKLCNYIIKDYENCERNGIDPNKGILLSGPVGCGKTSLMRLLKFIVPLQRPYIVIPCRNIVFGFNHVGYKIIEDYGNTQFFCFDDLGVEPWVDTLGKTAIPWAK
;
A
#
# COMPACT_ATOMS: atom_id res chain seq x y z
N MET A 1 22.89 4.53 14.88
CA MET A 1 21.61 5.04 14.32
C MET A 1 21.22 4.17 13.16
N THR A 2 20.05 3.54 13.22
CA THR A 2 19.50 2.76 12.10
C THR A 2 19.15 3.74 10.99
N ASN A 3 19.64 3.53 9.77
CA ASN A 3 19.32 4.38 8.63
C ASN A 3 18.02 3.88 7.98
N PRO A 4 16.87 4.59 8.14
CA PRO A 4 15.59 4.12 7.61
C PRO A 4 15.48 4.18 6.09
N SER A 5 16.43 4.81 5.40
CA SER A 5 16.48 4.82 3.94
C SER A 5 17.17 3.58 3.34
N LYS A 6 17.70 2.70 4.19
CA LYS A 6 18.36 1.44 3.81
C LYS A 6 17.56 0.25 4.31
N ILE A 7 17.28 -0.69 3.41
CA ILE A 7 16.54 -1.92 3.70
C ILE A 7 17.37 -3.11 3.24
N THR A 8 17.55 -4.09 4.12
CA THR A 8 18.28 -5.32 3.79
C THR A 8 17.31 -6.46 3.51
N GLU A 9 17.44 -7.08 2.34
CA GLU A 9 16.66 -8.24 1.93
C GLU A 9 17.59 -9.33 1.41
N GLY A 10 17.59 -10.50 2.04
CA GLY A 10 18.41 -11.64 1.59
C GLY A 10 19.92 -11.34 1.52
N GLY A 11 20.43 -10.45 2.37
CA GLY A 11 21.85 -10.04 2.38
C GLY A 11 22.21 -8.93 1.40
N VAL A 12 21.27 -8.45 0.59
CA VAL A 12 21.46 -7.30 -0.31
C VAL A 12 20.86 -6.05 0.34
N GLU A 13 21.63 -4.97 0.39
CA GLU A 13 21.18 -3.67 0.88
C GLU A 13 20.58 -2.85 -0.28
N PHE A 14 19.34 -2.41 -0.10
CA PHE A 14 18.64 -1.49 -0.99
C PHE A 14 18.51 -0.13 -0.34
N SER A 15 18.79 0.93 -1.09
CA SER A 15 18.50 2.31 -0.68
C SER A 15 17.16 2.70 -1.31
N ILE A 16 16.21 3.21 -0.53
CA ILE A 16 14.93 3.79 -1.00
C ILE A 16 14.95 5.32 -1.03
N GLY A 17 16.04 5.92 -0.56
CA GLY A 17 16.20 7.36 -0.42
C GLY A 17 17.52 7.75 0.26
N THR A 18 17.67 9.03 0.57
CA THR A 18 18.78 9.56 1.38
C THR A 18 18.27 9.99 2.75
N PHE A 19 19.02 9.64 3.80
CA PHE A 19 18.71 10.06 5.16
C PHE A 19 19.66 11.19 5.57
N ASN A 20 19.11 12.34 5.96
CA ASN A 20 19.87 13.52 6.36
C ASN A 20 20.12 13.60 7.88
N GLY A 21 19.70 12.58 8.64
CA GLY A 21 19.79 12.56 10.11
C GLY A 21 18.45 12.80 10.82
N THR A 22 17.49 13.46 10.16
CA THR A 22 16.16 13.77 10.74
C THR A 22 15.01 13.22 9.90
N SER A 23 15.14 13.23 8.58
CA SER A 23 14.12 12.78 7.63
C SER A 23 14.72 11.97 6.48
N VAL A 24 13.88 11.16 5.85
CA VAL A 24 14.24 10.43 4.63
C VAL A 24 13.72 11.23 3.44
N ASN A 25 14.62 11.62 2.55
CA ASN A 25 14.26 12.07 1.21
C ASN A 25 14.12 10.83 0.32
N TYR A 26 12.87 10.43 0.07
CA TYR A 26 12.56 9.26 -0.73
C TYR A 26 12.84 9.52 -2.21
N ASN A 27 13.36 8.50 -2.90
CA ASN A 27 13.62 8.57 -4.33
C ASN A 27 12.81 7.50 -5.06
N PHE A 28 11.91 7.92 -5.95
CA PHE A 28 10.98 7.01 -6.59
C PHE A 28 11.67 5.91 -7.43
N LYS A 29 12.72 6.24 -8.18
CA LYS A 29 13.47 5.25 -8.97
C LYS A 29 14.09 4.18 -8.08
N LYS A 30 14.66 4.60 -6.95
CA LYS A 30 15.22 3.69 -5.93
C LYS A 30 14.14 2.80 -5.29
N ILE A 31 12.98 3.37 -4.98
CA ILE A 31 11.81 2.62 -4.49
C ILE A 31 11.39 1.57 -5.53
N LEU A 32 11.29 1.91 -6.82
CA LEU A 32 10.92 0.96 -7.87
C LEU A 32 11.91 -0.21 -7.98
N VAL A 33 13.22 0.03 -7.83
CA VAL A 33 14.24 -1.02 -7.81
C VAL A 33 14.01 -1.96 -6.63
N TYR A 34 13.80 -1.40 -5.43
CA TYR A 34 13.52 -2.18 -4.23
C TYR A 34 12.22 -2.98 -4.34
N LEU A 35 11.12 -2.35 -4.76
CA LEU A 35 9.82 -2.99 -4.93
C LEU A 35 9.89 -4.14 -5.96
N ASN A 36 10.60 -3.96 -7.08
CA ASN A 36 10.80 -5.05 -8.05
C ASN A 36 11.55 -6.24 -7.43
N ALA A 37 12.63 -5.98 -6.69
CA ALA A 37 13.39 -7.03 -6.03
C ALA A 37 12.54 -7.75 -4.96
N LYS A 38 11.88 -7.00 -4.09
CA LYS A 38 11.01 -7.53 -3.04
C LYS A 38 9.81 -8.29 -3.62
N GLY A 39 9.22 -7.79 -4.69
CA GLY A 39 8.12 -8.45 -5.36
C GLY A 39 8.53 -9.78 -6.00
N LYS A 40 9.74 -9.88 -6.56
CA LYS A 40 10.29 -11.16 -7.02
C LYS A 40 10.49 -12.17 -5.89
N LEU A 41 10.89 -11.70 -4.71
CA LEU A 41 11.02 -12.55 -3.52
C LEU A 41 9.66 -13.06 -3.02
N LEU A 42 8.63 -12.21 -3.06
CA LEU A 42 7.29 -12.54 -2.53
C LEU A 42 6.40 -13.31 -3.51
N PHE A 43 6.49 -12.99 -4.80
CA PHE A 43 5.55 -13.46 -5.83
C PHE A 43 6.22 -14.29 -6.93
N GLY A 44 7.53 -14.52 -6.83
CA GLY A 44 8.30 -15.33 -7.77
C GLY A 44 9.04 -14.53 -8.85
N LYS A 45 9.96 -15.21 -9.54
CA LYS A 45 10.94 -14.58 -10.45
C LYS A 45 10.33 -13.78 -11.61
N HIS A 46 9.10 -14.10 -12.00
CA HIS A 46 8.37 -13.44 -13.08
C HIS A 46 7.71 -12.11 -12.67
N PHE A 47 7.72 -11.77 -11.38
CA PHE A 47 7.20 -10.47 -10.93
C PHE A 47 7.95 -9.31 -11.61
N LYS A 48 7.17 -8.36 -12.10
CA LYS A 48 7.65 -7.14 -12.76
C LYS A 48 6.67 -6.01 -12.51
N ILE A 49 7.20 -4.83 -12.19
CA ILE A 49 6.47 -3.57 -12.22
C ILE A 49 6.57 -3.00 -13.64
N TYR A 50 5.42 -2.65 -14.22
CA TYR A 50 5.32 -2.06 -15.56
C TYR A 50 5.32 -0.55 -15.45
N GLU A 51 5.84 0.13 -16.48
CA GLU A 51 5.91 1.59 -16.50
C GLU A 51 4.53 2.25 -16.46
N GLU A 52 3.53 1.59 -17.05
CA GLU A 52 2.12 1.98 -17.02
C GLU A 52 1.59 2.12 -15.58
N ASP A 53 2.09 1.30 -14.65
CA ASP A 53 1.65 1.34 -13.25
C ASP A 53 2.43 2.38 -12.42
N HIS A 54 3.47 3.03 -12.97
CA HIS A 54 4.34 3.94 -12.21
C HIS A 54 3.59 5.11 -11.58
N GLU A 55 2.60 5.69 -12.28
CA GLU A 55 1.85 6.84 -11.76
C GLU A 55 1.05 6.45 -10.50
N VAL A 56 0.35 5.31 -10.56
CA VAL A 56 -0.42 4.78 -9.42
C VAL A 56 0.50 4.43 -8.26
N ILE A 57 1.63 3.78 -8.54
CA ILE A 57 2.62 3.43 -7.52
C ILE A 57 3.20 4.69 -6.89
N LEU A 58 3.49 5.74 -7.66
CA LEU A 58 3.99 7.02 -7.14
C LEU A 58 2.97 7.67 -6.19
N LYS A 59 1.70 7.75 -6.61
CA LYS A 59 0.61 8.27 -5.77
C LYS A 59 0.50 7.51 -4.45
N LEU A 60 0.60 6.19 -4.50
CA LEU A 60 0.55 5.33 -3.31
C LEU A 60 1.79 5.46 -2.43
N CYS A 61 2.98 5.61 -3.02
CA CYS A 61 4.19 5.92 -2.27
C CYS A 61 4.04 7.24 -1.51
N ASN A 62 3.58 8.30 -2.18
CA ASN A 62 3.35 9.61 -1.57
C ASN A 62 2.34 9.52 -0.42
N TYR A 63 1.25 8.77 -0.60
CA TYR A 63 0.26 8.51 0.44
C TYR A 63 0.88 7.82 1.67
N ILE A 64 1.63 6.75 1.46
CA ILE A 64 2.21 5.94 2.55
C ILE A 64 3.33 6.69 3.30
N ILE A 65 4.16 7.45 2.61
CA ILE A 65 5.21 8.25 3.24
C ILE A 65 4.66 9.55 3.86
N LYS A 66 3.36 9.85 3.67
CA LYS A 66 2.68 11.08 4.07
C LYS A 66 3.33 12.34 3.48
N ASP A 67 3.61 12.31 2.19
CA ASP A 67 4.02 13.49 1.45
C ASP A 67 2.79 14.37 1.18
N TYR A 68 2.48 15.25 2.13
CA TYR A 68 1.28 16.10 2.10
C TYR A 68 1.20 16.97 0.84
N GLU A 69 2.32 17.54 0.39
CA GLU A 69 2.37 18.41 -0.79
C GLU A 69 2.01 17.65 -2.07
N ASN A 70 2.62 16.48 -2.28
CA ASN A 70 2.29 15.67 -3.45
C ASN A 70 0.93 14.99 -3.32
N CYS A 71 0.46 14.66 -2.12
CA CYS A 71 -0.89 14.15 -1.91
C CYS A 71 -1.94 15.21 -2.28
N GLU A 72 -1.77 16.45 -1.83
CA GLU A 72 -2.66 17.57 -2.15
C GLU A 72 -2.75 17.82 -3.66
N ARG A 73 -1.61 17.84 -4.37
CA ARG A 73 -1.57 17.95 -5.84
C ARG A 73 -2.34 16.85 -6.56
N ASN A 74 -2.49 15.68 -5.94
CA ASN A 74 -3.19 14.53 -6.50
C ASN A 74 -4.62 14.37 -5.93
N GLY A 75 -5.11 15.31 -5.13
CA GLY A 75 -6.42 15.23 -4.48
C GLY A 75 -6.54 14.10 -3.44
N ILE A 76 -5.41 13.66 -2.88
CA ILE A 76 -5.32 12.59 -1.88
C ILE A 76 -5.20 13.23 -0.49
N ASP A 77 -6.03 12.77 0.45
CA ASP A 77 -5.90 13.13 1.85
C ASP A 77 -5.16 12.01 2.61
N PRO A 78 -3.90 12.23 3.04
CA PRO A 78 -3.10 11.22 3.71
C PRO A 78 -3.63 10.82 5.10
N ASN A 79 -4.65 11.52 5.62
CA ASN A 79 -5.32 11.18 6.87
C ASN A 79 -6.58 10.32 6.67
N LYS A 80 -7.02 10.11 5.43
CA LYS A 80 -8.18 9.29 5.08
C LYS A 80 -7.75 7.95 4.48
N GLY A 81 -8.69 7.01 4.47
CA GLY A 81 -8.50 5.75 3.74
C GLY A 81 -8.53 5.99 2.22
N ILE A 82 -7.79 5.16 1.49
CA ILE A 82 -7.82 5.13 0.02
C ILE A 82 -8.59 3.91 -0.48
N LEU A 83 -9.20 4.03 -1.66
CA LEU A 83 -9.82 2.92 -2.37
C LEU A 83 -9.07 2.69 -3.69
N LEU A 84 -8.57 1.47 -3.88
CA LEU A 84 -7.98 1.03 -5.14
C LEU A 84 -9.02 0.27 -5.97
N SER A 85 -9.42 0.83 -7.10
CA SER A 85 -10.38 0.22 -8.02
C SER A 85 -9.75 -0.04 -9.38
N GLY A 86 -10.16 -1.11 -10.06
CA GLY A 86 -9.66 -1.51 -11.38
C GLY A 86 -10.02 -2.96 -11.70
N PRO A 87 -9.74 -3.45 -12.93
CA PRO A 87 -10.14 -4.79 -13.36
C PRO A 87 -9.51 -5.92 -12.54
N VAL A 88 -10.13 -7.09 -12.60
CA VAL A 88 -9.60 -8.29 -11.95
C VAL A 88 -8.24 -8.65 -12.56
N GLY A 89 -7.28 -9.02 -11.72
CA GLY A 89 -5.94 -9.41 -12.18
C GLY A 89 -4.98 -8.26 -12.49
N CYS A 90 -5.34 -6.99 -12.25
CA CYS A 90 -4.40 -5.87 -12.50
C CYS A 90 -3.27 -5.73 -11.47
N GLY A 91 -3.30 -6.49 -10.36
CA GLY A 91 -2.20 -6.55 -9.39
C GLY A 91 -2.39 -5.73 -8.11
N LYS A 92 -3.57 -5.14 -7.87
CA LYS A 92 -3.89 -4.34 -6.66
C LYS A 92 -3.46 -5.00 -5.36
N THR A 93 -3.88 -6.25 -5.13
CA THR A 93 -3.55 -7.02 -3.92
C THR A 93 -2.05 -7.21 -3.76
N SER A 94 -1.35 -7.58 -4.86
CA SER A 94 0.09 -7.75 -4.85
C SER A 94 0.81 -6.44 -4.51
N LEU A 95 0.35 -5.32 -5.07
CA LEU A 95 0.92 -4.01 -4.77
C LEU A 95 0.71 -3.60 -3.30
N MET A 96 -0.50 -3.78 -2.76
CA MET A 96 -0.77 -3.48 -1.34
C MET A 96 0.04 -4.39 -0.39
N ARG A 97 0.28 -5.64 -0.75
CA ARG A 97 1.16 -6.51 0.04
C ARG A 97 2.61 -6.05 0.02
N LEU A 98 3.03 -5.36 -1.04
CA LEU A 98 4.41 -4.94 -1.30
C LEU A 98 4.73 -3.54 -0.74
N LEU A 99 3.81 -2.59 -0.86
CA LEU A 99 4.06 -1.19 -0.53
C LEU A 99 4.36 -0.95 0.95
N LYS A 100 3.79 -1.75 1.86
CA LYS A 100 4.06 -1.64 3.30
C LYS A 100 5.56 -1.77 3.65
N PHE A 101 6.38 -2.33 2.77
CA PHE A 101 7.80 -2.51 3.01
C PHE A 101 8.65 -1.27 2.74
N ILE A 102 8.11 -0.18 2.16
CA ILE A 102 8.89 1.04 1.90
C ILE A 102 8.99 1.97 3.11
N VAL A 103 8.21 1.72 4.16
CA VAL A 103 8.17 2.53 5.39
C VAL A 103 8.41 1.65 6.63
N PRO A 104 9.61 1.07 6.79
CA PRO A 104 9.88 0.09 7.85
C PRO A 104 9.73 0.65 9.28
N LEU A 105 9.75 1.97 9.45
CA LEU A 105 9.52 2.63 10.74
C LEU A 105 8.04 2.89 11.06
N GLN A 106 7.15 2.81 10.07
CA GLN A 106 5.72 2.99 10.30
C GLN A 106 5.08 1.65 10.67
N ARG A 107 4.06 1.69 11.53
CA ARG A 107 3.27 0.48 11.81
C ARG A 107 2.58 0.03 10.52
N PRO A 108 2.89 -1.17 9.98
CA PRO A 108 2.32 -1.61 8.73
C PRO A 108 0.83 -1.89 8.88
N TYR A 109 0.08 -1.69 7.80
CA TYR A 109 -1.30 -2.17 7.73
C TYR A 109 -1.35 -3.69 7.52
N ILE A 110 -2.45 -4.29 7.97
CA ILE A 110 -2.75 -5.70 7.74
C ILE A 110 -3.68 -5.83 6.54
N VAL A 111 -3.31 -6.68 5.57
CA VAL A 111 -4.16 -7.00 4.42
C VAL A 111 -5.09 -8.14 4.81
N ILE A 112 -6.40 -7.93 4.68
CA ILE A 112 -7.44 -8.87 5.11
C ILE A 112 -8.44 -9.05 3.99
N PRO A 113 -8.60 -10.26 3.44
CA PRO A 113 -9.67 -10.55 2.49
C PRO A 113 -11.04 -10.28 3.13
N CYS A 114 -11.89 -9.48 2.50
CA CYS A 114 -13.23 -9.15 2.99
C CYS A 114 -14.07 -10.40 3.23
N ARG A 115 -13.87 -11.44 2.41
CA ARG A 115 -14.50 -12.76 2.57
C ARG A 115 -14.29 -13.36 3.97
N ASN A 116 -13.13 -13.15 4.59
CA ASN A 116 -12.85 -13.65 5.94
C ASN A 116 -13.72 -12.94 6.99
N ILE A 117 -13.98 -11.65 6.80
CA ILE A 117 -14.86 -10.86 7.67
C ILE A 117 -16.29 -11.33 7.52
N VAL A 118 -16.75 -11.61 6.29
CA VAL A 118 -18.08 -12.17 6.05
C VAL A 118 -18.26 -13.51 6.75
N PHE A 119 -17.28 -14.42 6.62
CA PHE A 119 -17.33 -15.70 7.32
C PHE A 119 -17.31 -15.54 8.84
N GLY A 120 -16.49 -14.62 9.37
CA GLY A 120 -16.46 -14.30 10.79
C GLY A 120 -17.79 -13.75 11.29
N PHE A 121 -18.40 -12.83 10.54
CA PHE A 121 -19.70 -12.25 10.89
C PHE A 121 -20.79 -13.31 10.98
N ASN A 122 -20.82 -14.25 10.03
CA ASN A 122 -21.77 -15.36 10.04
C ASN A 122 -21.60 -16.30 11.26
N HIS A 123 -20.42 -16.31 11.88
CA HIS A 123 -20.13 -17.19 13.03
C HIS A 123 -20.28 -16.50 14.39
N VAL A 124 -19.78 -15.26 14.53
CA VAL A 124 -19.71 -14.55 15.82
C VAL A 124 -20.43 -13.20 15.84
N GLY A 125 -21.14 -12.84 14.76
CA GLY A 125 -21.92 -11.61 14.65
C GLY A 125 -21.08 -10.33 14.74
N TYR A 126 -21.64 -9.28 15.32
CA TYR A 126 -21.06 -7.94 15.38
C TYR A 126 -19.69 -7.85 16.06
N LYS A 127 -19.35 -8.82 16.91
CA LYS A 127 -18.03 -8.90 17.56
C LYS A 127 -16.89 -8.82 16.54
N ILE A 128 -17.05 -9.45 15.36
CA ILE A 128 -16.01 -9.40 14.32
C ILE A 128 -15.73 -7.98 13.84
N ILE A 129 -16.76 -7.11 13.81
CA ILE A 129 -16.62 -5.73 13.34
C ILE A 129 -15.85 -4.91 14.38
N GLU A 130 -16.12 -5.14 15.67
CA GLU A 130 -15.42 -4.49 16.78
C GLU A 130 -13.91 -4.79 16.76
N ASP A 131 -13.54 -6.04 16.43
CA ASP A 131 -12.14 -6.47 16.29
C ASP A 131 -11.36 -5.66 15.23
N TYR A 132 -12.08 -5.13 14.22
CA TYR A 132 -11.51 -4.30 13.13
C TYR A 132 -11.70 -2.79 13.33
N GLY A 133 -12.30 -2.35 14.43
CA GLY A 133 -12.73 -0.96 14.60
C GLY A 133 -11.68 0.03 15.13
N ASN A 134 -10.68 -0.39 15.94
CA ASN A 134 -9.98 0.60 16.77
C ASN A 134 -8.51 0.31 17.16
N THR A 135 -7.84 -0.68 16.56
CA THR A 135 -6.55 -1.15 17.08
C THR A 135 -5.37 -1.01 16.11
N GLN A 136 -5.61 -0.82 14.81
CA GLN A 136 -4.60 -0.90 13.76
C GLN A 136 -5.10 -0.42 12.38
N PHE A 137 -4.17 -0.29 11.43
CA PHE A 137 -4.50 0.02 10.04
C PHE A 137 -4.81 -1.25 9.26
N PHE A 138 -5.90 -1.24 8.50
CA PHE A 138 -6.33 -2.38 7.69
C PHE A 138 -6.43 -2.02 6.22
N CYS A 139 -6.06 -2.97 5.37
CA CYS A 139 -6.33 -2.99 3.94
C CYS A 139 -7.32 -4.14 3.69
N PHE A 140 -8.58 -3.78 3.48
CA PHE A 140 -9.63 -4.74 3.16
C PHE A 140 -9.56 -5.08 1.67
N ASP A 141 -9.22 -6.33 1.37
CA ASP A 141 -8.94 -6.83 0.03
C ASP A 141 -10.15 -7.57 -0.53
N ASP A 142 -10.40 -7.44 -1.83
CA ASP A 142 -11.53 -8.09 -2.53
C ASP A 142 -12.92 -7.72 -1.95
N LEU A 143 -13.22 -6.41 -1.92
CA LEU A 143 -14.55 -5.88 -1.53
C LEU A 143 -15.69 -6.29 -2.48
N GLY A 144 -15.37 -6.83 -3.66
CA GLY A 144 -16.32 -7.24 -4.70
C GLY A 144 -16.52 -6.18 -5.80
N VAL A 145 -17.65 -6.26 -6.50
CA VAL A 145 -18.01 -5.32 -7.57
C VAL A 145 -18.67 -4.09 -6.93
N GLU A 146 -17.88 -3.04 -6.68
CA GLU A 146 -18.41 -1.81 -6.11
C GLU A 146 -18.95 -0.88 -7.21
N PRO A 147 -20.18 -0.35 -7.08
CA PRO A 147 -20.57 0.83 -7.84
C PRO A 147 -19.68 2.02 -7.43
N TRP A 148 -19.45 2.96 -8.34
CA TRP A 148 -18.74 4.20 -8.03
C TRP A 148 -19.52 4.97 -6.96
N VAL A 149 -18.92 5.14 -5.79
CA VAL A 149 -19.58 5.80 -4.66
C VAL A 149 -18.66 6.86 -4.06
N ASP A 150 -18.97 8.13 -4.32
CA ASP A 150 -18.32 9.32 -3.74
C ASP A 150 -18.61 9.50 -2.23
N THR A 151 -19.46 8.67 -1.62
CA THR A 151 -19.98 8.89 -0.25
C THR A 151 -19.18 8.22 0.87
N LEU A 152 -18.11 7.46 0.58
CA LEU A 152 -17.35 6.75 1.62
C LEU A 152 -16.26 7.59 2.32
N GLY A 153 -16.13 8.88 1.99
CA GLY A 153 -15.08 9.73 2.57
C GLY A 153 -13.66 9.23 2.27
N LYS A 154 -13.49 8.47 1.19
CA LYS A 154 -12.21 7.89 0.72
C LYS A 154 -11.78 8.61 -0.56
N THR A 155 -10.47 8.73 -0.76
CA THR A 155 -9.94 9.11 -2.08
C THR A 155 -9.89 7.86 -2.95
N ALA A 156 -10.59 7.87 -4.08
CA ALA A 156 -10.50 6.82 -5.09
C ALA A 156 -9.27 7.04 -5.97
N ILE A 157 -8.37 6.05 -6.02
CA ILE A 157 -7.26 6.03 -6.97
C ILE A 157 -7.61 5.01 -8.05
N PRO A 158 -8.07 5.47 -9.24
CA PRO A 158 -8.40 4.57 -10.33
C PRO A 158 -7.15 3.90 -10.87
N TRP A 159 -7.23 2.60 -11.10
CA TRP A 159 -6.21 1.84 -11.81
C TRP A 159 -6.60 1.75 -13.28
N ALA A 160 -5.88 2.42 -14.15
CA ALA A 160 -6.06 2.29 -15.58
C ALA A 160 -5.55 0.91 -16.04
N LYS A 161 -6.45 0.05 -16.51
CA LYS A 161 -6.20 -1.04 -17.45
C LYS A 161 -7.42 -1.21 -18.33
#